data_AF-A0A314ZEK8-F1
#
_entry.id   AF-A0A314ZEK8-F1
#
_cell.length_a   1.000
_cell.length_b   1.000
_cell.length_c   1.000
_cell.angle_alpha   90.00
_cell.angle_beta   90.00
_cell.angle_gamma   90.00
#
_symmetry.space_group_name_H-M   'P 1'
#
loop_
_entity.id
_entity.type
_entity.pdbx_description
1 polymer ?
#
loop_
_entity_poly.entity_id
_entity_poly.type
_entity_poly.pdbx_seq_one_letter_code
_entity_poly.pdbx_strand_id
1 'polypeptide(L)'
;MAFSLQALRYRADQKLHHLQTIKPDGEYYSIYNEVNNERHAVKRKGSEAVIVDYVAIDGNKHLQIHPQKVRSTGMVDQITYQPIKGRKRGGGIRFGEMERDSLLAHGAAYLLHDRLHTCSDYHIAAVCSTCGSILTSSVIKPEKQVALAVKDCPL
;
A
#
# COMPACT_ATOMS: atom_id res chain seq x y z
N MET A 1 -33.31 46.23 -10.23
CA MET A 1 -32.58 45.33 -9.32
C MET A 1 -32.29 44.04 -10.07
N ALA A 2 -31.14 43.94 -10.72
CA ALA A 2 -30.75 42.76 -11.48
C ALA A 2 -29.92 41.85 -10.57
N PHE A 3 -30.52 40.78 -10.08
CA PHE A 3 -29.81 39.67 -9.44
C PHE A 3 -29.00 38.94 -10.52
N SER A 4 -27.74 39.33 -10.70
CA SER A 4 -26.81 38.57 -11.54
C SER A 4 -26.44 37.28 -10.82
N LEU A 5 -27.13 36.20 -11.20
CA LEU A 5 -26.69 34.82 -11.05
C LEU A 5 -25.35 34.63 -11.80
N GLN A 6 -24.25 35.14 -11.25
CA GLN A 6 -22.92 34.75 -11.67
C GLN A 6 -22.55 33.50 -10.86
N ALA A 7 -23.04 32.36 -11.34
CA ALA A 7 -22.44 31.08 -11.01
C ALA A 7 -20.97 31.18 -11.42
N LEU A 8 -20.07 31.35 -10.44
CA LEU A 8 -18.63 31.33 -10.66
C LEU A 8 -18.27 29.97 -11.28
N ARG A 9 -18.16 29.96 -12.60
CA ARG A 9 -17.65 28.83 -13.38
C ARG A 9 -16.16 28.76 -13.12
N TYR A 10 -15.78 28.11 -12.02
CA TYR A 10 -14.39 27.79 -11.74
C TYR A 10 -13.99 26.60 -12.61
N ARG A 11 -13.24 26.86 -13.69
CA ARG A 11 -12.58 25.82 -14.46
C ARG A 11 -11.28 25.47 -13.73
N ALA A 12 -11.24 24.29 -13.10
CA ALA A 12 -9.97 23.73 -12.67
C ALA A 12 -9.28 23.20 -13.93
N ASP A 13 -8.13 23.78 -14.30
CA ASP A 13 -7.31 23.24 -15.39
C ASP A 13 -6.66 21.94 -14.88
N GLN A 14 -7.37 20.83 -15.07
CA GLN A 14 -6.98 19.51 -14.62
C GLN A 14 -5.89 18.95 -15.54
N LYS A 15 -4.63 19.29 -15.26
CA LYS A 15 -3.46 18.73 -15.98
C LYS A 15 -2.97 17.39 -15.40
N LEU A 16 -3.65 16.82 -14.42
CA LEU A 16 -3.19 15.58 -13.78
C LEU A 16 -3.94 14.34 -14.27
N HIS A 17 -3.16 13.48 -14.91
CA HIS A 17 -3.57 12.15 -15.33
C HIS A 17 -3.37 11.14 -14.18
N HIS A 18 -4.21 10.10 -14.15
CA HIS A 18 -4.09 8.94 -13.28
C HIS A 18 -2.64 8.40 -13.29
N LEU A 19 -2.07 8.09 -12.12
CA LEU A 19 -0.68 7.62 -11.89
C LEU A 19 0.45 8.64 -12.15
N GLN A 20 0.14 9.93 -12.27
CA GLN A 20 1.20 10.93 -12.42
C GLN A 20 1.87 11.25 -11.07
N THR A 21 3.21 11.26 -11.08
CA THR A 21 4.04 11.63 -9.93
C THR A 21 4.17 13.15 -9.83
N ILE A 22 3.67 13.75 -8.75
CA ILE A 22 3.84 15.18 -8.46
C ILE A 22 5.19 15.39 -7.79
N LYS A 23 6.01 16.31 -8.30
CA LYS A 23 7.27 16.71 -7.66
C LYS A 23 7.01 17.61 -6.42
N PRO A 24 7.89 17.57 -5.39
CA PRO A 24 7.81 18.52 -4.28
C PRO A 24 7.91 19.96 -4.81
N ASP A 25 7.08 20.86 -4.25
CA ASP A 25 6.90 22.27 -4.65
C ASP A 25 6.44 22.55 -6.09
N GLY A 26 6.13 21.49 -6.86
CA GLY A 26 5.50 21.61 -8.17
C GLY A 26 4.08 22.17 -8.07
N GLU A 27 3.69 22.96 -9.07
CA GLU A 27 2.30 23.39 -9.24
C GLU A 27 1.44 22.16 -9.51
N TYR A 28 0.45 21.92 -8.63
CA TYR A 28 -0.42 20.76 -8.74
C TYR A 28 -1.71 21.09 -9.47
N TYR A 29 -2.30 22.25 -9.23
CA TYR A 29 -3.48 22.73 -9.96
C TYR A 29 -3.53 24.25 -9.93
N SER A 30 -4.12 24.82 -10.98
CA SER A 30 -4.43 26.25 -11.04
C SER A 30 -5.93 26.45 -11.02
N ILE A 31 -6.38 27.31 -10.12
CA ILE A 31 -7.75 27.82 -10.12
C ILE A 31 -7.76 29.02 -11.06
N TYR A 32 -8.55 28.93 -12.14
CA TYR A 32 -8.74 30.04 -13.06
C TYR A 32 -10.03 30.79 -12.75
N ASN A 33 -9.94 32.12 -12.66
CA ASN A 33 -11.11 32.99 -12.53
C ASN A 33 -11.46 33.57 -13.91
N GLU A 34 -12.57 33.11 -14.50
CA GLU A 34 -13.01 33.52 -15.83
C GLU A 34 -13.38 35.02 -15.93
N VAL A 35 -13.75 35.65 -14.81
CA VAL A 35 -14.19 37.06 -14.79
C VAL A 35 -13.01 38.03 -14.78
N ASN A 36 -11.95 37.69 -14.04
CA ASN A 36 -10.78 38.57 -13.86
C ASN A 36 -9.58 38.14 -14.73
N ASN A 37 -9.67 36.99 -15.42
CA ASN A 37 -8.56 36.36 -16.13
C ASN A 37 -7.32 36.10 -15.23
N GLU A 38 -7.54 35.98 -13.92
CA GLU A 38 -6.49 35.74 -12.93
C GLU A 38 -6.32 34.24 -12.68
N ARG A 39 -5.06 33.82 -12.51
CA ARG A 39 -4.69 32.43 -12.20
C ARG A 39 -4.08 32.36 -10.82
N HIS A 40 -4.66 31.53 -9.95
CA HIS A 40 -4.09 31.21 -8.66
C HIS A 40 -3.54 29.77 -8.67
N ALA A 41 -2.21 29.65 -8.66
CA ALA A 41 -1.53 28.36 -8.62
C ALA A 41 -1.40 27.87 -7.16
N VAL A 42 -1.84 26.63 -6.90
CA VAL A 42 -1.70 26.01 -5.57
C VAL A 42 -0.60 24.96 -5.62
N LYS A 43 0.41 25.14 -4.77
CA LYS A 43 1.51 24.18 -4.58
C LYS A 43 1.19 23.22 -3.44
N ARG A 44 1.63 21.97 -3.56
CA ARG A 44 1.54 21.03 -2.43
C ARG A 44 2.57 21.41 -1.36
N LYS A 45 2.08 21.57 -0.12
CA LYS A 45 2.95 21.62 1.07
C LYS A 45 3.46 20.20 1.35
N GLY A 46 4.64 19.86 0.82
CA GLY A 46 5.25 18.55 1.05
C GLY A 46 6.62 18.40 0.41
N SER A 47 7.54 17.77 1.13
CA SER A 47 8.94 17.57 0.72
C SER A 47 9.17 16.35 -0.17
N GLU A 48 8.17 15.49 -0.36
CA GLU A 48 8.29 14.21 -1.08
C GLU A 48 7.31 14.13 -2.25
N ALA A 49 7.76 13.47 -3.32
CA ALA A 49 6.92 13.22 -4.48
C ALA A 49 5.81 12.22 -4.15
N VAL A 50 4.62 12.45 -4.72
CA VAL A 50 3.43 11.64 -4.44
C VAL A 50 2.77 11.21 -5.74
N ILE A 51 2.44 9.92 -5.79
CA ILE A 51 1.69 9.31 -6.88
C ILE A 51 0.20 9.54 -6.63
N VAL A 52 -0.46 10.15 -7.61
CA VAL A 52 -1.90 10.44 -7.57
C VAL A 52 -2.67 9.26 -8.14
N ASP A 53 -3.65 8.80 -7.36
CA ASP A 53 -4.58 7.76 -7.77
C ASP A 53 -5.73 8.41 -8.56
N TYR A 54 -6.53 9.23 -7.87
CA TYR A 54 -7.61 10.02 -8.45
C TYR A 54 -7.68 11.41 -7.82
N VAL A 55 -8.33 12.31 -8.56
CA VAL A 55 -8.57 13.70 -8.17
C VAL A 55 -10.07 13.90 -8.06
N ALA A 56 -10.55 14.16 -6.86
CA ALA A 56 -11.96 14.45 -6.60
C ALA A 56 -12.14 15.96 -6.38
N ILE A 57 -13.02 16.57 -7.15
CA ILE A 57 -13.45 17.95 -6.96
C ILE A 57 -14.75 17.89 -6.15
N ASP A 58 -14.67 18.25 -4.87
CA ASP A 58 -15.89 18.43 -4.07
C ASP A 58 -16.59 19.73 -4.49
N GLY A 59 -17.92 19.79 -4.31
CA GLY A 59 -18.70 21.00 -4.63
C GLY A 59 -18.31 22.22 -3.78
N ASN A 60 -17.61 21.99 -2.67
CA ASN A 60 -16.88 23.01 -1.93
C ASN A 60 -15.48 23.14 -2.54
N LYS A 61 -14.93 24.36 -2.66
CA LYS A 61 -13.68 24.74 -3.38
C LYS A 61 -12.37 24.06 -2.92
N HIS A 62 -12.44 22.89 -2.28
CA HIS A 62 -11.33 22.10 -1.81
C HIS A 62 -11.09 20.90 -2.76
N LEU A 63 -9.93 20.89 -3.40
CA LEU A 63 -9.45 19.76 -4.17
C LEU A 63 -8.78 18.75 -3.24
N GLN A 64 -9.34 17.53 -3.14
CA GLN A 64 -8.75 16.45 -2.35
C GLN A 64 -7.95 15.50 -3.24
N ILE A 65 -6.70 15.24 -2.83
CA ILE A 65 -5.83 14.28 -3.48
C ILE A 65 -5.78 13.04 -2.62
N HIS A 66 -6.08 11.89 -3.21
CA HIS A 66 -5.93 10.59 -2.56
C HIS A 66 -4.65 9.92 -3.06
N PRO A 67 -3.57 9.97 -2.27
CA PRO A 67 -2.32 9.35 -2.68
C PRO A 67 -2.38 7.83 -2.47
N GLN A 68 -1.89 7.07 -3.46
CA GLN A 68 -1.86 5.61 -3.40
C GLN A 68 -0.73 5.13 -2.47
N LYS A 69 -0.93 3.95 -1.86
CA LYS A 69 0.11 3.21 -1.14
C LYS A 69 0.22 1.84 -1.81
N VAL A 70 1.37 1.57 -2.42
CA VAL A 70 1.64 0.29 -3.08
C VAL A 70 2.96 -0.24 -2.55
N ARG A 71 3.01 -1.54 -2.28
CA ARG A 71 4.21 -2.24 -1.83
C ARG A 71 4.20 -3.64 -2.45
N SER A 72 5.30 -4.00 -3.11
CA SER A 72 5.57 -5.37 -3.55
C SER A 72 6.56 -6.04 -2.59
N THR A 73 7.75 -5.46 -2.45
CA THR A 73 8.79 -5.91 -1.51
C THR A 73 9.39 -4.69 -0.83
N GLY A 74 9.94 -4.83 0.38
CA GLY A 74 10.59 -3.71 1.07
C GLY A 74 11.22 -4.12 2.38
N MET A 75 11.63 -3.13 3.17
CA MET A 75 12.27 -3.35 4.47
C MET A 75 11.35 -4.11 5.42
N VAL A 76 11.93 -5.05 6.15
CA VAL A 76 11.29 -5.82 7.23
C VAL A 76 11.90 -5.43 8.57
N ASP A 77 11.14 -5.66 9.64
CA ASP A 77 11.61 -5.50 11.00
C ASP A 77 12.56 -6.65 11.40
N GLN A 78 13.55 -6.37 12.24
CA GLN A 78 14.60 -7.35 12.57
C GLN A 78 14.13 -8.43 13.56
N ILE A 79 13.18 -8.08 14.43
CA ILE A 79 12.70 -8.99 15.48
C ILE A 79 11.60 -9.89 14.94
N THR A 80 10.62 -9.28 14.26
CA THR A 80 9.42 -9.97 13.79
C THR A 80 9.51 -10.48 12.36
N TYR A 81 10.47 -10.00 11.58
CA TYR A 81 10.54 -10.19 10.12
C TYR A 81 9.32 -9.67 9.34
N GLN A 82 8.43 -8.92 10.01
CA GLN A 82 7.25 -8.32 9.41
C GLN A 82 7.56 -7.05 8.61
N PRO A 83 6.74 -6.70 7.62
CA PRO A 83 6.80 -5.40 6.96
C PRO A 83 6.69 -4.24 7.96
N ILE A 84 7.63 -3.30 7.87
CA ILE A 84 7.67 -2.13 8.77
C ILE A 84 6.40 -1.27 8.66
N LYS A 85 6.08 -0.56 9.76
CA LYS A 85 5.01 0.45 9.78
C LYS A 85 5.48 1.77 9.16
N GLY A 86 4.56 2.45 8.48
CA GLY A 86 4.69 3.88 8.13
C GLY A 86 4.77 4.15 6.64
N ARG A 87 4.01 5.16 6.19
CA ARG A 87 3.88 5.50 4.77
C ARG A 87 5.20 5.97 4.13
N LYS A 88 5.95 6.83 4.82
CA LYS A 88 7.21 7.41 4.32
C LYS A 88 8.30 6.37 4.08
N ARG A 89 8.26 5.28 4.85
CA ARG A 89 9.24 4.18 4.78
C ARG A 89 8.80 3.08 3.82
N GLY A 90 7.76 3.31 3.02
CA GLY A 90 7.18 2.27 2.15
C GLY A 90 6.63 1.08 2.94
N GLY A 91 6.13 1.31 4.16
CA GLY A 91 5.62 0.27 5.04
C GLY A 91 4.41 -0.46 4.48
N GLY A 92 4.21 -1.69 4.94
CA GLY A 92 3.08 -2.54 4.52
C GLY A 92 1.73 -2.01 4.99
N ILE A 93 0.66 -2.47 4.33
CA ILE A 93 -0.72 -2.28 4.79
C ILE A 93 -0.94 -3.24 5.95
N ARG A 94 -1.52 -2.76 7.05
CA ARG A 94 -1.81 -3.60 8.21
C ARG A 94 -3.06 -4.41 7.93
N PHE A 95 -2.93 -5.73 7.98
CA PHE A 95 -4.06 -6.64 8.03
C PHE A 95 -4.52 -6.81 9.49
N GLY A 96 -5.74 -6.37 9.80
CA GLY A 96 -6.33 -6.36 11.14
C GLY A 96 -7.27 -7.53 11.39
N GLU A 97 -7.79 -7.59 12.62
CA GLU A 97 -8.70 -8.65 13.05
C GLU A 97 -10.01 -8.64 12.27
N MET A 98 -10.55 -7.45 11.97
CA MET A 98 -11.79 -7.32 11.21
C MET A 98 -11.67 -7.91 9.79
N GLU A 99 -10.52 -7.75 9.15
CA GLU A 99 -10.29 -8.25 7.79
C GLU A 99 -10.08 -9.77 7.80
N ARG A 100 -9.42 -10.29 8.84
CA ARG A 100 -9.31 -11.73 9.09
C ARG A 100 -10.68 -12.36 9.26
N ASP A 101 -11.49 -11.81 10.14
CA ASP A 101 -12.79 -12.37 10.48
C ASP A 101 -13.76 -12.27 9.28
N SER A 102 -13.64 -11.21 8.49
CA SER A 102 -14.35 -11.08 7.21
C SER A 102 -13.99 -12.20 6.23
N LEU A 103 -12.70 -12.47 6.00
CA LEU A 103 -12.31 -13.54 5.08
C LEU A 103 -12.67 -14.94 5.61
N LEU A 104 -12.67 -15.12 6.94
CA LEU A 104 -13.12 -16.37 7.57
C LEU A 104 -14.60 -16.60 7.32
N ALA A 105 -15.43 -15.56 7.48
CA ALA A 105 -16.87 -15.62 7.18
C ALA A 105 -17.16 -15.95 5.71
N HIS A 106 -16.30 -15.51 4.79
CA HIS A 106 -16.39 -15.84 3.36
C HIS A 106 -15.86 -17.25 3.03
N GLY A 107 -15.29 -17.98 3.99
CA GLY A 107 -14.69 -19.30 3.77
C GLY A 107 -13.39 -19.27 2.96
N ALA A 108 -12.75 -18.11 2.82
CA ALA A 108 -11.56 -17.93 1.99
C ALA A 108 -10.26 -18.29 2.75
N ALA A 109 -10.17 -19.52 3.24
CA ALA A 109 -9.05 -19.99 4.07
C ALA A 109 -7.69 -19.90 3.37
N TYR A 110 -7.64 -20.14 2.06
CA TYR A 110 -6.40 -20.04 1.28
C TYR A 110 -5.89 -18.59 1.21
N LEU A 111 -6.78 -17.61 0.99
CA LEU A 111 -6.41 -16.19 0.96
C LEU A 111 -5.96 -15.70 2.33
N LEU A 112 -6.58 -16.19 3.40
CA LEU A 112 -6.14 -15.92 4.77
C LEU A 112 -4.72 -16.40 5.03
N HIS A 113 -4.43 -17.65 4.68
CA HIS A 113 -3.10 -18.22 4.83
C HIS A 113 -2.07 -17.44 4.01
N ASP A 114 -2.40 -17.09 2.76
CA ASP A 114 -1.51 -16.32 1.90
C ASP A 114 -1.19 -14.93 2.49
N ARG A 115 -2.21 -14.22 3.00
CA ARG A 115 -2.03 -12.88 3.58
C ARG A 115 -1.34 -12.87 4.94
N LEU A 116 -1.63 -13.84 5.81
CA LEU A 116 -1.13 -13.88 7.18
C LEU A 116 0.17 -14.68 7.37
N HIS A 117 0.52 -15.54 6.42
CA HIS A 117 1.71 -16.40 6.51
C HIS A 117 2.65 -16.22 5.33
N THR A 118 2.20 -16.53 4.10
CA THR A 118 3.08 -16.52 2.92
C THR A 118 3.66 -15.14 2.60
N CYS A 119 2.83 -14.10 2.67
CA CYS A 119 3.20 -12.73 2.31
C CYS A 119 3.82 -11.91 3.46
N SER A 120 3.70 -12.37 4.71
CA SER A 120 4.17 -11.65 5.90
C SER A 120 5.50 -12.22 6.40
N ASP A 121 5.46 -13.39 7.04
CA ASP A 121 6.51 -13.94 7.90
C ASP A 121 6.82 -15.41 7.59
N TYR A 122 6.77 -15.77 6.32
CA TYR A 122 7.09 -17.13 5.89
C TYR A 122 8.52 -17.49 6.29
N HIS A 123 8.65 -18.52 7.12
CA HIS A 123 9.94 -19.04 7.57
C HIS A 123 9.94 -20.56 7.64
N ILE A 124 11.06 -21.17 7.26
CA ILE A 124 11.28 -22.61 7.37
C ILE A 124 12.17 -22.82 8.60
N ALA A 125 11.62 -23.45 9.64
CA ALA A 125 12.34 -23.77 10.86
C ALA A 125 12.55 -25.28 11.01
N ALA A 126 13.74 -25.68 11.48
CA ALA A 126 14.01 -27.06 11.82
C ALA A 126 13.46 -27.37 13.23
N VAL A 127 12.88 -28.56 13.39
CA VAL A 127 12.34 -29.02 14.67
C VAL A 127 13.03 -30.32 15.06
N CYS A 128 13.53 -30.37 16.28
CA CYS A 128 14.10 -31.57 16.90
C CYS A 128 13.04 -32.66 17.06
N SER A 129 13.25 -33.86 16.51
CA SER A 129 12.27 -34.97 16.58
C SER A 129 12.10 -35.57 17.98
N THR A 130 13.13 -35.51 18.83
CA THR A 130 13.10 -36.05 20.19
C THR A 130 12.56 -35.05 21.21
N CYS A 131 12.86 -33.77 21.03
CA CYS A 131 12.61 -32.73 22.01
C CYS A 131 11.55 -31.70 21.59
N GLY A 132 11.12 -31.70 20.32
CA GLY A 132 10.12 -30.75 19.81
C GLY A 132 10.55 -29.28 19.84
N SER A 133 11.80 -28.99 20.25
CA SER A 133 12.33 -27.63 20.35
C SER A 133 12.75 -27.12 18.97
N ILE A 134 12.38 -25.88 18.69
CA ILE A 134 12.78 -25.11 17.51
C ILE A 134 14.13 -24.41 17.76
N LEU A 135 14.39 -24.00 19.01
CA LEU A 135 15.57 -23.21 19.37
C LEU A 135 16.82 -24.07 19.61
N THR A 136 16.61 -25.31 20.09
CA THR A 136 17.68 -26.21 20.56
C THR A 136 18.00 -27.29 19.54
N SER A 137 17.52 -27.18 18.29
CA SER A 137 17.91 -28.12 17.25
C SER A 137 19.41 -27.99 17.00
N SER A 138 20.23 -28.76 17.73
CA SER A 138 21.62 -28.95 17.40
C SER A 138 21.63 -29.56 16.01
N VAL A 139 22.21 -28.84 15.07
CA VAL A 139 22.46 -29.33 13.73
C VAL A 139 23.46 -30.48 13.86
N ILE A 140 22.97 -31.70 14.11
CA ILE A 140 23.71 -32.89 13.72
C ILE A 140 23.70 -32.80 12.19
N LYS A 141 24.79 -32.32 11.59
CA LYS A 141 24.94 -32.36 10.13
C LYS A 141 24.65 -33.80 9.69
N PRO A 142 23.58 -34.08 8.93
CA PRO A 142 23.61 -35.30 8.14
C PRO A 142 24.61 -35.01 7.04
N GLU A 143 25.84 -35.50 7.19
CA GLU A 143 26.66 -35.75 6.01
C GLU A 143 25.87 -36.73 5.13
N LYS A 144 25.17 -36.17 4.14
CA LYS A 144 25.03 -36.63 2.75
C LYS A 144 23.73 -36.08 2.17
N GLN A 145 23.88 -35.46 1.01
CA GLN A 145 22.80 -35.02 0.14
C GLN A 145 21.83 -36.17 -0.14
N VAL A 146 20.53 -35.91 0.01
CA VAL A 146 19.53 -36.63 -0.78
C VAL A 146 18.55 -35.60 -1.29
N ALA A 147 18.67 -35.29 -2.57
CA ALA A 147 17.58 -34.71 -3.34
C ALA A 147 16.39 -35.68 -3.23
N LEU A 148 15.44 -35.39 -2.32
CA LEU A 148 14.19 -36.11 -2.29
C LEU A 148 13.33 -35.54 -3.41
N ALA A 149 13.46 -36.19 -4.56
CA ALA A 149 12.51 -36.15 -5.64
C ALA A 149 11.09 -36.20 -5.06
N VAL A 150 10.28 -35.23 -5.48
CA VAL A 150 8.82 -35.33 -5.46
C VAL A 150 8.49 -36.63 -6.19
N LYS A 151 8.21 -37.69 -5.42
CA LYS A 151 7.55 -38.87 -5.96
C LYS A 151 6.07 -38.54 -5.93
N ASP A 152 5.52 -38.39 -7.12
CA ASP A 152 4.09 -38.34 -7.38
C ASP A 152 3.40 -39.46 -6.57
N CYS A 153 2.48 -39.09 -5.69
CA CYS A 153 1.55 -40.03 -5.09
C CYS A 153 0.28 -40.05 -5.96
N PRO A 154 -0.03 -41.16 -6.64
CA PRO A 154 -1.31 -41.34 -7.29
C PRO A 154 -2.36 -41.77 -6.26
N LEU A 155 -3.49 -41.07 -6.27
CA LEU A 155 -4.83 -41.67 -6.23
C LEU A 155 -5.65 -41.03 -7.34
#